data_AF-A0A8B6J300-F1
#
_entry.id   AF-A0A8B6J300-F1
#
_cell.length_a   1.000
_cell.length_b   1.000
_cell.length_c   1.000
_cell.angle_alpha   90.00
_cell.angle_beta   90.00
_cell.angle_gamma   90.00
#
_symmetry.space_group_name_H-M   'P 1'
#
loop_
_entity.id
_entity.type
_entity.pdbx_description
1 polymer ?
#
loop_
_entity_poly.entity_id
_entity_poly.type
_entity_poly.pdbx_seq_one_letter_code
_entity_poly.pdbx_strand_id
1 'polypeptide(L)'
;MAIYEARGFSSYLYPYKGPLEPFDYIAQFRPLKPPEDIDIEEYKRTQAPYCLSGKVTAEKNGSYKRNNASLVYRDLIFLDYDEIETGVNLPKIVSETLGEYNYIIYPTIKHTPKKPRYRLVVKPSDAMTEATYQQVVKEIADKIGLPFDLASLTWSQLQGLPVTTGDPEDYQRYVNCGLDYPVPKNGSTPNRQVVTTLHATP
;
A
#
# COMPACT_ATOMS: atom_id res chain seq x y z
N MET A 1 11.46 -11.79 -1.88
CA MET A 1 10.01 -11.58 -1.55
C MET A 1 9.20 -11.82 -2.81
N ALA A 2 7.85 -11.82 -2.78
CA ALA A 2 7.07 -12.12 -3.99
C ALA A 2 6.01 -11.06 -4.25
N ILE A 3 5.79 -10.75 -5.54
CA ILE A 3 4.72 -9.87 -5.98
C ILE A 3 4.01 -10.51 -7.17
N TYR A 4 2.69 -10.39 -7.17
CA TYR A 4 1.82 -10.89 -8.23
C TYR A 4 1.15 -9.73 -8.92
N GLU A 5 1.02 -9.83 -10.24
CA GLU A 5 0.31 -8.89 -11.10
C GLU A 5 -1.11 -9.39 -11.38
N ALA A 6 -2.03 -8.45 -11.55
CA ALA A 6 -3.39 -8.69 -12.04
C ALA A 6 -3.81 -7.55 -12.98
N ARG A 7 -4.78 -7.84 -13.84
CA ARG A 7 -5.44 -6.83 -14.67
C ARG A 7 -6.91 -6.74 -14.30
N GLY A 8 -7.38 -5.52 -14.12
CA GLY A 8 -8.74 -5.27 -13.66
C GLY A 8 -9.01 -5.88 -12.27
N PHE A 9 -10.29 -6.02 -11.92
CA PHE A 9 -10.70 -6.64 -10.66
C PHE A 9 -10.66 -8.18 -10.71
N SER A 10 -9.62 -8.73 -11.33
CA SER A 10 -9.43 -10.17 -11.45
C SER A 10 -9.20 -10.82 -10.08
N SER A 11 -9.61 -12.08 -9.99
CA SER A 11 -9.19 -12.96 -8.88
C SER A 11 -7.92 -13.72 -9.22
N TYR A 12 -7.57 -13.87 -10.50
CA TYR A 12 -6.34 -14.53 -10.93
C TYR A 12 -5.14 -13.60 -10.78
N LEU A 13 -4.04 -14.20 -10.36
CA LEU A 13 -2.77 -13.56 -10.10
C LEU A 13 -1.69 -14.19 -10.98
N TYR A 14 -0.75 -13.37 -11.44
CA TYR A 14 0.37 -13.79 -12.26
C TYR A 14 1.66 -13.42 -11.53
N PRO A 15 2.51 -14.40 -11.14
CA PRO A 15 3.76 -14.08 -10.46
C PRO A 15 4.64 -13.19 -11.34
N TYR A 16 5.12 -12.07 -10.79
CA TYR A 16 6.16 -11.29 -11.43
C TYR A 16 7.45 -12.11 -11.48
N LYS A 17 8.09 -12.18 -12.65
CA LYS A 17 9.29 -12.99 -12.91
C LYS A 17 10.55 -12.15 -13.16
N GLY A 18 10.46 -10.83 -13.01
CA GLY A 18 11.61 -9.95 -13.19
C GLY A 18 12.54 -9.94 -11.97
N PRO A 19 13.67 -9.21 -12.06
CA PRO A 19 14.75 -9.28 -11.08
C PRO A 19 14.56 -8.38 -9.85
N LEU A 20 13.53 -7.53 -9.86
CA LEU A 20 13.30 -6.55 -8.81
C LEU A 20 12.59 -7.17 -7.61
N GLU A 21 13.05 -6.83 -6.40
CA GLU A 21 12.27 -7.08 -5.18
C GLU A 21 10.98 -6.23 -5.19
N PRO A 22 9.92 -6.62 -4.45
CA PRO A 22 8.62 -5.96 -4.54
C PRO A 22 8.64 -4.45 -4.33
N PHE A 23 9.43 -3.94 -3.38
CA PHE A 23 9.53 -2.50 -3.15
C PHE A 23 10.15 -1.78 -4.35
N ASP A 24 11.26 -2.30 -4.87
CA ASP A 24 11.94 -1.75 -6.04
C ASP A 24 11.09 -1.86 -7.31
N TYR A 25 10.31 -2.94 -7.43
CA TYR A 25 9.34 -3.10 -8.49
C TYR A 25 8.33 -1.95 -8.49
N ILE A 26 7.76 -1.60 -7.33
CA ILE A 26 6.82 -0.46 -7.22
C ILE A 26 7.56 0.87 -7.44
N ALA A 27 8.76 1.02 -6.88
CA ALA A 27 9.56 2.25 -6.99
C ALA A 27 10.07 2.52 -8.40
N GLN A 28 10.16 1.50 -9.26
CA GLN A 28 10.61 1.62 -10.65
C GLN A 28 9.48 1.41 -11.66
N PHE A 29 8.27 1.06 -11.21
CA PHE A 29 7.11 0.88 -12.07
C PHE A 29 6.86 2.16 -12.88
N ARG A 30 6.82 2.05 -14.21
CA ARG A 30 6.49 3.17 -15.10
C ARG A 30 4.96 3.34 -15.14
N PRO A 31 4.43 4.53 -14.88
CA PRO A 31 2.99 4.74 -14.86
C PRO A 31 2.39 4.41 -16.23
N LEU A 32 1.32 3.61 -16.23
CA LEU A 32 0.59 3.33 -17.46
C LEU A 32 -0.41 4.45 -17.74
N LYS A 33 -0.80 4.60 -19.00
CA LYS A 33 -1.87 5.50 -19.43
C LYS A 33 -3.07 4.67 -19.90
N PRO A 34 -4.30 4.99 -19.47
CA PRO A 34 -5.50 4.39 -20.05
C PRO A 34 -5.60 4.72 -21.56
N PRO A 35 -6.25 3.86 -22.36
CA PRO A 35 -6.71 4.22 -23.70
C PRO A 35 -7.52 5.53 -23.71
N GLU A 36 -7.47 6.31 -24.80
CA GLU A 36 -8.07 7.66 -24.84
C GLU A 36 -9.60 7.67 -24.63
N ASP A 37 -10.31 6.65 -25.15
CA ASP A 37 -11.78 6.62 -25.17
C ASP A 37 -12.42 5.71 -24.12
N ILE A 38 -11.63 5.09 -23.24
CA ILE A 38 -12.20 4.21 -22.22
C ILE A 38 -12.66 5.00 -20.99
N ASP A 39 -13.85 4.67 -20.49
CA ASP A 39 -14.28 5.16 -19.19
C ASP A 39 -13.32 4.67 -18.08
N ILE A 40 -12.99 5.55 -17.13
CA ILE A 40 -12.02 5.24 -16.08
C ILE A 40 -12.49 4.08 -15.18
N GLU A 41 -13.79 3.96 -14.90
CA GLU A 41 -14.30 2.84 -14.12
C GLU A 41 -14.30 1.54 -14.92
N GLU A 42 -14.57 1.60 -16.22
CA GLU A 42 -14.38 0.46 -17.11
C GLU A 42 -12.92 0.00 -17.17
N TYR A 43 -11.99 0.94 -17.37
CA TYR A 43 -10.56 0.64 -17.37
C TYR A 43 -10.11 -0.01 -16.06
N LYS A 44 -10.50 0.55 -14.91
CA LYS A 44 -10.20 -0.02 -13.59
C LYS A 44 -10.70 -1.45 -13.43
N ARG A 45 -11.89 -1.75 -13.94
CA ARG A 45 -12.50 -3.08 -13.80
C ARG A 45 -11.90 -4.12 -14.74
N THR A 46 -11.38 -3.71 -15.89
CA THR A 46 -11.04 -4.63 -17.00
C THR A 46 -9.55 -4.70 -17.32
N GLN A 47 -8.83 -3.58 -17.24
CA GLN A 47 -7.50 -3.44 -17.84
C GLN A 47 -6.44 -2.90 -16.89
N ALA A 48 -6.82 -2.09 -15.91
CA ALA A 48 -5.87 -1.40 -15.04
C ALA A 48 -4.92 -2.39 -14.35
N PRO A 49 -3.63 -2.04 -14.22
CA PRO A 49 -2.64 -2.87 -13.55
C PRO A 49 -2.87 -2.84 -12.04
N TYR A 50 -2.91 -4.01 -11.43
CA TYR A 50 -2.96 -4.20 -9.99
C TYR A 50 -1.85 -5.14 -9.54
N CYS A 51 -1.49 -5.08 -8.26
CA CYS A 51 -0.61 -6.02 -7.63
C CYS A 51 -1.13 -6.57 -6.31
N LEU A 52 -0.55 -7.69 -5.90
CA LEU A 52 -0.61 -8.23 -4.54
C LEU A 52 0.81 -8.62 -4.12
N SER A 53 1.34 -7.98 -3.06
CA SER A 53 2.66 -8.30 -2.51
C SER A 53 2.54 -9.29 -1.36
N GLY A 54 3.34 -10.34 -1.38
CA GLY A 54 3.29 -11.43 -0.41
C GLY A 54 3.43 -12.79 -1.06
N LYS A 55 3.13 -13.86 -0.32
CA LYS A 55 3.11 -15.23 -0.87
C LYS A 55 1.68 -15.73 -0.99
N VAL A 56 1.32 -16.23 -2.18
CA VAL A 56 0.05 -16.87 -2.44
C VAL A 56 0.28 -18.35 -2.71
N THR A 57 -0.53 -19.21 -2.11
CA THR A 57 -0.52 -20.65 -2.37
C THR A 57 -1.05 -20.93 -3.77
N ALA A 58 -0.30 -21.69 -4.58
CA ALA A 58 -0.75 -22.12 -5.90
C ALA A 58 -1.88 -23.16 -5.78
N GLU A 59 -2.84 -23.11 -6.70
CA GLU A 59 -3.83 -24.16 -6.90
C GLU A 59 -3.17 -25.43 -7.48
N LYS A 60 -3.88 -26.56 -7.46
CA LYS A 60 -3.35 -27.86 -7.93
C LYS A 60 -2.89 -27.84 -9.40
N ASN A 61 -3.52 -27.01 -10.22
CA ASN A 61 -3.19 -26.80 -11.63
C ASN A 61 -2.06 -25.76 -11.85
N GLY A 62 -1.48 -25.22 -10.77
CA GLY A 62 -0.43 -24.21 -10.82
C GLY A 62 -0.89 -22.76 -10.98
N SER A 63 -2.20 -22.49 -11.12
CA SER A 63 -2.70 -21.11 -11.12
C SER A 63 -2.67 -20.49 -9.73
N TYR A 64 -2.58 -19.16 -9.69
CA TYR A 64 -2.69 -18.40 -8.45
C TYR A 64 -4.00 -17.62 -8.47
N LYS A 65 -4.79 -17.76 -7.41
CA LYS A 65 -6.04 -17.04 -7.24
C LYS A 65 -6.04 -16.35 -5.88
N ARG A 66 -6.32 -15.06 -5.84
CA ARG A 66 -6.40 -14.30 -4.59
C ARG A 66 -7.68 -14.63 -3.84
N ASN A 67 -7.53 -14.96 -2.56
CA ASN A 67 -8.55 -14.93 -1.53
C ASN A 67 -7.83 -14.91 -0.17
N ASN A 68 -8.58 -14.73 0.93
CA ASN A 68 -7.96 -14.63 2.24
C ASN A 68 -7.25 -15.93 2.68
N ALA A 69 -7.74 -17.10 2.27
CA ALA A 69 -7.13 -18.39 2.62
C ALA A 69 -5.88 -18.71 1.79
N SER A 70 -5.78 -18.20 0.55
CA SER A 70 -4.64 -18.45 -0.32
C SER A 70 -3.46 -17.51 -0.03
N LEU A 71 -3.71 -16.32 0.51
CA LEU A 71 -2.66 -15.34 0.85
C LEU A 71 -2.01 -15.71 2.19
N VAL A 72 -0.80 -16.25 2.12
CA VAL A 72 -0.04 -16.79 3.25
C VAL A 72 0.53 -15.67 4.13
N TYR A 73 1.13 -14.67 3.49
CA TYR A 73 1.67 -13.48 4.16
C TYR A 73 1.71 -12.32 3.19
N ARG A 74 1.83 -11.09 3.71
CA ARG A 74 2.16 -9.87 2.97
C ARG A 74 3.55 -9.39 3.34
N ASP A 75 4.24 -8.80 2.38
CA ASP A 75 5.61 -8.28 2.53
C ASP A 75 5.75 -6.83 2.02
N LEU A 76 4.63 -6.16 1.74
CA LEU A 76 4.48 -4.71 1.60
C LEU A 76 3.17 -4.24 2.24
N ILE A 77 3.17 -3.00 2.73
CA ILE A 77 2.01 -2.34 3.32
C ILE A 77 1.50 -1.30 2.34
N PHE A 78 0.18 -1.24 2.13
CA PHE A 78 -0.45 -0.28 1.24
C PHE A 78 -1.55 0.48 2.00
N LEU A 79 -1.54 1.81 1.88
CA LEU A 79 -2.60 2.69 2.38
C LEU A 79 -3.08 3.59 1.24
N ASP A 80 -4.39 3.59 1.02
CA ASP A 80 -5.05 4.47 0.06
C ASP A 80 -5.58 5.72 0.76
N TYR A 81 -5.19 6.88 0.24
CA TYR A 81 -5.67 8.19 0.69
C TYR A 81 -6.41 8.87 -0.46
N ASP A 82 -7.73 8.82 -0.47
CA ASP A 82 -8.55 9.40 -1.55
C ASP A 82 -9.52 10.50 -1.10
N GLU A 83 -9.59 10.77 0.21
CA GLU A 83 -10.33 11.86 0.87
C GLU A 83 -9.38 12.90 1.49
N ILE A 84 -8.41 13.38 0.70
CA ILE A 84 -7.48 14.42 1.15
C ILE A 84 -8.09 15.79 0.89
N GLU A 85 -8.15 16.62 1.93
CA GLU A 85 -8.61 18.01 1.82
C GLU A 85 -7.70 18.84 0.90
N THR A 86 -8.28 19.81 0.19
CA THR A 86 -7.50 20.71 -0.67
C THR A 86 -6.48 21.49 0.16
N GLY A 87 -5.22 21.49 -0.26
CA GLY A 87 -4.12 22.15 0.45
C GLY A 87 -3.36 21.26 1.43
N VAL A 88 -3.89 20.09 1.79
CA VAL A 88 -3.15 19.10 2.58
C VAL A 88 -2.06 18.45 1.71
N ASN A 89 -0.82 18.56 2.16
CA ASN A 89 0.34 18.00 1.47
C ASN A 89 0.71 16.64 2.11
N LEU A 90 0.06 15.57 1.64
CA LEU A 90 0.33 14.21 2.11
C LEU A 90 1.83 13.83 1.99
N PRO A 91 2.54 14.07 0.86
CA PRO A 91 3.97 13.78 0.79
C PRO A 91 4.80 14.41 1.90
N LYS A 92 4.53 15.68 2.24
CA LYS A 92 5.22 16.37 3.33
C LYS A 92 4.92 15.72 4.69
N ILE A 93 3.65 15.47 5.00
CA ILE A 93 3.23 14.85 6.26
C ILE A 93 3.88 13.47 6.42
N VAL A 94 3.83 12.64 5.39
CA VAL A 94 4.46 11.30 5.42
C VAL A 94 5.98 11.42 5.58
N SER A 95 6.64 12.38 4.94
CA SER A 95 8.07 12.59 5.13
C SER A 95 8.43 13.02 6.55
N GLU A 96 7.60 13.82 7.21
CA GLU A 96 7.82 14.25 8.61
C GLU A 96 7.56 13.11 9.60
N THR A 97 6.60 12.23 9.29
CA THR A 97 6.21 11.11 10.17
C THR A 97 7.04 9.84 9.96
N LEU A 98 7.38 9.51 8.72
CA LEU A 98 8.00 8.23 8.31
C LEU A 98 9.35 8.43 7.60
N GLY A 99 9.98 9.60 7.70
CA GLY A 99 11.21 9.96 6.99
C GLY A 99 12.39 9.01 7.19
N GLU A 100 12.40 8.25 8.30
CA GLU A 100 13.44 7.25 8.58
C GLU A 100 13.22 5.91 7.87
N TYR A 101 12.04 5.68 7.27
CA TYR A 101 11.63 4.38 6.74
C TYR A 101 11.51 4.33 5.22
N ASN A 102 11.62 3.13 4.66
CA ASN A 102 11.36 2.84 3.25
C ASN A 102 9.88 3.06 2.92
N TYR A 103 9.59 4.09 2.14
CA TYR A 103 8.24 4.35 1.65
C TYR A 103 8.20 4.89 0.22
N ILE A 104 7.05 4.72 -0.42
CA ILE A 104 6.75 5.25 -1.74
C ILE A 104 5.38 5.94 -1.68
N ILE A 105 5.25 7.12 -2.26
CA ILE A 105 3.97 7.82 -2.44
C ILE A 105 3.77 8.08 -3.93
N TYR A 106 2.63 7.68 -4.46
CA TYR A 106 2.30 7.98 -5.86
C TYR A 106 0.81 8.32 -6.06
N PRO A 107 0.48 9.22 -7.02
CA PRO A 107 -0.89 9.57 -7.37
C PRO A 107 -1.70 8.36 -7.87
N THR A 108 -2.98 8.27 -7.52
CA THR A 108 -3.88 7.28 -8.14
C THR A 108 -4.46 7.80 -9.45
N ILE A 109 -5.06 6.94 -10.29
CA ILE A 109 -5.67 7.31 -11.59
C ILE A 109 -6.70 8.45 -11.51
N LYS A 110 -7.36 8.62 -10.35
CA LYS A 110 -8.36 9.68 -10.11
C LYS A 110 -7.78 10.93 -9.46
N HIS A 111 -6.46 10.99 -9.28
CA HIS A 111 -5.80 12.13 -8.66
C HIS A 111 -6.05 13.39 -9.49
N THR A 112 -6.38 14.49 -8.81
CA THR A 112 -6.34 15.83 -9.39
C THR A 112 -5.81 16.82 -8.35
N PRO A 113 -5.27 17.99 -8.74
CA PRO A 113 -4.84 19.00 -7.77
C PRO A 113 -5.96 19.47 -6.82
N LYS A 114 -7.23 19.45 -7.25
CA LYS A 114 -8.41 19.84 -6.45
C LYS A 114 -8.97 18.71 -5.57
N LYS A 115 -8.71 17.46 -5.94
CA LYS A 115 -9.08 16.26 -5.18
C LYS A 115 -7.86 15.34 -5.15
N PRO A 116 -6.86 15.65 -4.30
CA PRO A 116 -5.65 14.85 -4.24
C PRO A 116 -5.98 13.43 -3.80
N ARG A 117 -5.41 12.46 -4.51
CA ARG A 117 -5.53 11.04 -4.18
C ARG A 117 -4.17 10.38 -4.34
N TYR A 118 -3.72 9.66 -3.32
CA TYR A 118 -2.42 9.01 -3.33
C TYR A 118 -2.52 7.60 -2.75
N ARG A 119 -1.56 6.78 -3.11
CA ARG A 119 -1.26 5.51 -2.44
C ARG A 119 0.09 5.63 -1.78
N LEU A 120 0.14 5.26 -0.50
CA LEU A 120 1.36 5.09 0.27
C LEU A 120 1.71 3.60 0.30
N VAL A 121 2.96 3.28 0.01
CA VAL A 121 3.53 1.94 0.15
C VAL A 121 4.66 2.01 1.16
N VAL A 122 4.65 1.14 2.16
CA VAL A 122 5.70 1.05 3.18
C VAL A 122 6.32 -0.34 3.15
N LYS A 123 7.65 -0.42 3.18
CA LYS A 123 8.36 -1.70 3.23
C LYS A 123 8.53 -2.15 4.70
N PRO A 124 7.94 -3.28 5.12
CA PRO A 124 8.10 -3.81 6.46
C PRO A 124 9.44 -4.53 6.64
N SER A 125 9.89 -4.67 7.89
CA SER A 125 11.10 -5.42 8.27
C SER A 125 10.95 -6.94 8.09
N ASP A 126 9.71 -7.43 8.16
CA ASP A 126 9.37 -8.85 8.11
C ASP A 126 8.03 -9.07 7.39
N ALA A 127 7.83 -10.30 6.91
CA ALA A 127 6.53 -10.72 6.38
C ALA A 127 5.48 -10.75 7.51
N MET A 128 4.24 -10.36 7.16
CA MET A 128 3.14 -10.21 8.11
C MET A 128 2.04 -11.23 7.88
N THR A 129 1.39 -11.65 8.96
CA THR A 129 0.08 -12.33 8.93
C THR A 129 -1.04 -11.30 8.73
N GLU A 130 -2.28 -11.73 8.49
CA GLU A 130 -3.44 -10.84 8.37
C GLU A 130 -3.61 -9.92 9.59
N ALA A 131 -3.54 -10.49 10.79
CA ALA A 131 -3.71 -9.73 12.04
C ALA A 131 -2.59 -8.69 12.21
N THR A 132 -1.34 -9.10 12.00
CA THR A 132 -0.18 -8.20 12.10
C THR A 132 -0.24 -7.09 11.05
N TYR A 133 -0.62 -7.41 9.81
CA TYR A 133 -0.78 -6.43 8.75
C TYR A 133 -1.83 -5.38 9.10
N GLN A 134 -3.01 -5.80 9.56
CA GLN A 134 -4.06 -4.87 9.95
C GLN A 134 -3.65 -3.98 11.14
N GLN A 135 -2.91 -4.55 12.10
CA GLN A 135 -2.36 -3.77 13.22
C GLN A 135 -1.37 -2.70 12.72
N VAL A 136 -0.40 -3.09 11.89
CA VAL A 136 0.64 -2.19 11.39
C VAL A 136 0.05 -1.11 10.46
N VAL A 137 -0.93 -1.45 9.61
CA VAL A 137 -1.66 -0.46 8.79
C VAL A 137 -2.31 0.61 9.68
N LYS A 138 -2.99 0.20 10.75
CA LYS A 138 -3.62 1.14 11.69
C LYS A 138 -2.59 2.00 12.40
N GLU A 139 -1.51 1.40 12.88
CA GLU A 139 -0.42 2.13 13.55
C GLU A 139 0.18 3.21 12.63
N ILE A 140 0.44 2.89 11.37
CA ILE A 140 0.94 3.84 10.37
C ILE A 140 -0.09 4.93 10.10
N ALA A 141 -1.36 4.56 9.91
CA ALA A 141 -2.44 5.52 9.69
C ALA A 141 -2.60 6.50 10.87
N ASP A 142 -2.56 5.99 12.10
CA ASP A 142 -2.65 6.78 13.33
C ASP A 142 -1.47 7.76 13.45
N LYS A 143 -0.26 7.33 13.09
CA LYS A 143 0.94 8.21 13.06
C LYS A 143 0.82 9.33 12.02
N ILE A 144 0.23 9.03 10.86
CA ILE A 144 0.02 10.01 9.78
C ILE A 144 -1.12 10.97 10.13
N GLY A 145 -2.15 10.50 10.84
CA GLY A 145 -3.23 11.34 11.35
C GLY A 145 -4.20 11.85 10.28
N LEU A 146 -4.27 11.18 9.12
CA LEU A 146 -5.20 11.51 8.03
C LEU A 146 -6.17 10.34 7.77
N PRO A 147 -7.41 10.62 7.32
CA PRO A 147 -8.35 9.58 6.92
C PRO A 147 -7.78 8.79 5.73
N PHE A 148 -7.94 7.47 5.79
CA PHE A 148 -7.53 6.54 4.73
C PHE A 148 -8.69 5.60 4.39
N ASP A 149 -8.68 5.03 3.19
CA ASP A 149 -9.69 4.06 2.76
C ASP A 149 -9.52 2.76 3.55
N LEU A 150 -10.56 2.40 4.31
CA LEU A 150 -10.61 1.18 5.13
C LEU A 150 -10.45 -0.10 4.30
N ALA A 151 -10.70 -0.07 2.99
CA ALA A 151 -10.38 -1.17 2.09
C ALA A 151 -8.88 -1.57 2.15
N SER A 152 -8.00 -0.66 2.58
CA SER A 152 -6.57 -0.92 2.84
C SER A 152 -6.34 -2.01 3.90
N LEU A 153 -7.32 -2.25 4.79
CA LEU A 153 -7.28 -3.32 5.80
C LEU A 153 -7.72 -4.70 5.28
N THR A 154 -8.29 -4.76 4.08
CA THR A 154 -8.78 -6.01 3.49
C THR A 154 -7.61 -6.88 3.05
N TRP A 155 -7.50 -8.07 3.65
CA TRP A 155 -6.29 -8.90 3.54
C TRP A 155 -5.88 -9.24 2.11
N SER A 156 -6.79 -9.73 1.27
CA SER A 156 -6.47 -10.09 -0.13
C SER A 156 -6.84 -9.01 -1.15
N GLN A 157 -6.92 -7.74 -0.71
CA GLN A 157 -7.22 -6.60 -1.59
C GLN A 157 -6.09 -6.31 -2.57
N LEU A 158 -6.44 -6.25 -3.86
CA LEU A 158 -5.55 -5.79 -4.92
C LEU A 158 -5.25 -4.30 -4.76
N GLN A 159 -4.01 -3.94 -5.05
CA GLN A 159 -3.49 -2.59 -4.93
C GLN A 159 -3.21 -2.05 -6.33
N GLY A 160 -3.77 -0.90 -6.68
CA GLY A 160 -3.57 -0.35 -8.02
C GLY A 160 -2.11 0.04 -8.21
N LEU A 161 -1.52 -0.33 -9.35
CA LEU A 161 -0.19 0.15 -9.73
C LEU A 161 -0.29 1.58 -10.28
N PRO A 162 0.83 2.32 -10.40
CA PRO A 162 0.85 3.65 -10.97
C PRO A 162 0.15 3.75 -12.34
N VAL A 163 -0.86 4.62 -12.42
CA VAL A 163 -1.58 4.96 -13.65
C VAL A 163 -1.89 6.44 -13.62
N THR A 164 -1.76 7.11 -14.77
CA THR A 164 -2.05 8.53 -14.93
C THR A 164 -2.93 8.78 -16.15
N THR A 165 -3.81 9.78 -16.05
CA THR A 165 -4.54 10.33 -17.22
C THR A 165 -3.79 11.47 -17.90
N GLY A 166 -2.76 12.03 -17.24
CA GLY A 166 -1.88 13.06 -17.78
C GLY A 166 -0.72 12.49 -18.60
N ASP A 167 0.37 13.25 -18.68
CA ASP A 167 1.63 12.78 -19.25
C ASP A 167 2.36 11.86 -18.23
N PRO A 168 2.74 10.63 -18.61
CA PRO A 168 3.60 9.77 -17.80
C PRO A 168 4.92 10.41 -17.35
N GLU A 169 5.50 11.32 -18.14
CA GLU A 169 6.77 11.99 -17.81
C GLU A 169 6.60 13.03 -16.69
N ASP A 170 5.40 13.61 -16.56
CA ASP A 170 5.05 14.55 -15.49
C ASP A 170 4.59 13.83 -14.20
N TYR A 171 4.57 12.49 -14.20
CA TYR A 171 4.05 11.72 -13.08
C TYR A 171 4.99 11.76 -11.87
N GLN A 172 4.66 12.62 -10.91
CA GLN A 172 5.44 12.77 -9.70
C GLN A 172 5.19 11.63 -8.70
N ARG A 173 6.20 10.81 -8.47
CA ARG A 173 6.28 9.86 -7.34
C ARG A 173 7.34 10.34 -6.35
N TYR A 174 7.16 9.99 -5.07
CA TYR A 174 8.13 10.19 -4.01
C TYR A 174 8.63 8.82 -3.54
N VAL A 175 9.94 8.63 -3.45
CA VAL A 175 10.57 7.40 -2.96
C VAL A 175 11.55 7.81 -1.88
N ASN A 176 11.38 7.27 -0.67
CA ASN A 176 12.31 7.44 0.42
C ASN A 176 13.01 6.11 0.69
N CYS A 177 14.34 6.14 0.73
CA CYS A 177 15.17 4.99 1.02
C CYS A 177 15.72 5.14 2.45
N GLY A 178 15.19 4.34 3.37
CA GLY A 178 15.53 4.35 4.78
C GLY A 178 15.59 2.94 5.36
N LEU A 179 15.18 2.80 6.62
CA LEU A 179 15.04 1.52 7.30
C LEU A 179 13.74 0.81 6.90
N ASP A 180 13.70 -0.50 7.02
CA ASP A 180 12.43 -1.22 6.91
C ASP A 180 11.55 -0.96 8.14
N TYR A 181 10.25 -0.78 7.94
CA TYR A 181 9.31 -0.43 9.02
C TYR A 181 9.16 -1.58 10.00
N PRO A 182 9.33 -1.35 11.32
CA PRO A 182 9.36 -2.43 12.31
C PRO A 182 8.02 -3.17 12.37
N VAL A 183 8.07 -4.49 12.24
CA VAL A 183 6.91 -5.36 12.43
C VAL A 183 6.97 -6.00 13.83
N PRO A 184 5.88 -5.90 14.63
CA PRO A 184 5.82 -6.59 15.92
C PRO A 184 6.01 -8.10 15.74
N LYS A 185 7.03 -8.67 16.38
CA LYS A 185 7.19 -10.13 16.45
C LYS A 185 6.09 -10.67 17.37
N ASN A 186 5.23 -11.55 16.83
CA ASN A 186 4.14 -12.19 17.57
C ASN A 186 4.66 -12.69 18.93
N GLY A 187 4.22 -12.04 20.02
CA GLY A 187 4.65 -12.34 21.40
C GLY A 187 5.00 -11.15 22.29
N SER A 188 5.07 -9.93 21.76
CA SER A 188 5.24 -8.72 22.59
C SER A 188 4.05 -7.77 22.39
N THR A 189 3.00 -7.98 23.19
CA THR A 189 2.09 -6.89 23.54
C THR A 189 2.93 -5.76 24.13
N PRO A 190 2.84 -4.52 23.65
CA PRO A 190 3.43 -3.40 24.37
C PRO A 190 2.71 -3.32 25.71
N ASN A 191 3.41 -3.60 26.80
CA ASN A 191 2.94 -3.26 28.14
C ASN A 191 2.74 -1.74 28.15
N ARG A 192 1.49 -1.29 28.02
CA ARG A 192 1.09 0.06 28.39
C ARG A 192 1.29 0.15 29.90
N GLN A 193 2.48 0.56 30.34
CA GLN A 193 2.67 1.00 31.71
C GLN A 193 1.78 2.24 31.89
N VAL A 194 0.61 2.02 32.47
CA VAL A 194 -0.20 3.11 33.01
C VAL A 194 0.55 3.60 34.24
N VAL A 195 1.36 4.64 34.06
CA VAL A 195 1.88 5.41 35.19
C VAL A 195 0.72 6.25 35.71
N THR A 196 0.01 5.73 36.71
CA THR A 196 -0.95 6.52 37.48
C THR A 196 -0.15 7.42 38.43
N THR A 197 0.09 8.66 38.02
CA THR A 197 0.60 9.70 38.91
C THR A 197 -0.54 10.12 39.83
N LEU A 198 -0.51 9.66 41.08
CA LEU A 198 -1.39 10.19 42.12
C LEU A 198 -0.89 11.59 42.50
N HIS A 199 -1.61 12.62 42.06
CA HIS A 199 -1.44 13.97 42.58
C HIS A 199 -2.02 14.02 43.99
N ALA A 200 -1.15 14.18 45.00
CA ALA A 200 -1.55 14.69 46.30
C ALA A 200 -1.69 16.21 46.17
N THR A 201 -2.92 16.70 46.22
CA THR A 201 -3.24 18.13 46.40
C THR A 201 -2.99 18.56 47.85
N PRO A 202 -2.75 19.87 48.07
CA PRO A 202 -1.95 20.40 49.19
C PRO A 202 -2.56 20.27 50.59
#